data_AF-A0A9R1AIS4-F1
#
_entry.id   AF-A0A9R1AIS4-F1
#
_cell.length_a   1.000
_cell.length_b   1.000
_cell.length_c   1.000
_cell.angle_alpha   90.00
_cell.angle_beta   90.00
_cell.angle_gamma   90.00
#
_symmetry.space_group_name_H-M   'P 1'
#
loop_
_entity.id
_entity.type
_entity.pdbx_description
1 polymer ?
#
loop_
_entity_poly.entity_id
_entity_poly.type
_entity_poly.pdbx_seq_one_letter_code
_entity_poly.pdbx_strand_id
1 'polypeptide(L)'
;MKQVHVLGFDMPRFPEEARELDKELKQITKDKNEAVRGQDFEKAGELRDREMELKAQITALIDKSKEMNKAETESGETGPMVHESDIQHIVSSWTGIPVEKVSTDESDKLLKMEETLHKRVIGQDEAVKAISRSVRRARVGLKSPNRPIASFIFAGPTGVGKSELAKTLASYYFGSEEAMIRLDMSEFMERHTVSKLIGSPPGYVGYTEGGQLTEAVRRRPYSVVLFDEIEKAHPDVFNMMLQILEDGRLTDSKGRTVDFKNTLLIMTSNVGSSVIEKGGRKIGFDLDSDEKDSSYGRIKSLVIEEMKQYFRPEFLNRLDEMIVFRQLTKLEVKEIADIMLQEVFARLKTKDINLQVTEKFKERVVDEGYNPSYGARPLRRAIMRLLEDSLAEKILGGEVKEGDSVIVDVDPEGKVIVLNGESGLPELPAPAVAV
;
A
#
# COMPACT_ATOMS: atom_id res chain seq x y z
N MET A 1 -24.28 -6.91 -15.97
CA MET A 1 -25.65 -7.34 -15.65
C MET A 1 -25.68 -8.81 -15.25
N LYS A 2 -25.37 -9.11 -13.99
CA LYS A 2 -25.78 -10.35 -13.33
C LYS A 2 -26.24 -9.92 -11.94
N GLN A 3 -27.55 -9.89 -11.76
CA GLN A 3 -28.19 -9.64 -10.48
C GLN A 3 -27.92 -10.85 -9.58
N VAL A 4 -27.43 -10.60 -8.37
CA VAL A 4 -27.22 -11.65 -7.36
C VAL A 4 -28.02 -11.24 -6.13
N HIS A 5 -29.05 -12.03 -5.80
CA HIS A 5 -29.78 -11.92 -4.55
C HIS A 5 -28.88 -12.41 -3.41
N VAL A 6 -28.57 -11.54 -2.44
CA VAL A 6 -27.89 -11.94 -1.19
C VAL A 6 -28.93 -11.95 -0.07
N LEU A 7 -28.96 -13.08 0.66
CA LEU A 7 -29.84 -13.37 1.78
C LEU A 7 -29.37 -12.59 3.02
N GLY A 8 -30.20 -11.66 3.50
CA GLY A 8 -29.98 -11.02 4.80
C GLY A 8 -30.85 -9.78 5.03
N PHE A 9 -32.06 -10.04 5.53
CA PHE A 9 -33.07 -9.09 6.04
C PHE A 9 -33.90 -8.32 4.99
N ASP A 10 -35.18 -8.71 4.97
CA ASP A 10 -36.29 -8.30 4.10
C ASP A 10 -36.16 -8.63 2.61
N MET A 11 -36.25 -9.94 2.36
CA MET A 11 -36.44 -10.56 1.04
C MET A 11 -37.68 -9.96 0.33
N PRO A 12 -37.64 -9.62 -0.98
CA PRO A 12 -38.85 -9.35 -1.75
C PRO A 12 -39.78 -10.55 -1.59
N ARG A 13 -41.01 -10.33 -1.10
CA ARG A 13 -41.93 -11.34 -0.56
C ARG A 13 -41.87 -12.68 -1.31
N PHE A 14 -40.95 -13.55 -0.90
CA PHE A 14 -40.99 -14.96 -1.20
C PHE A 14 -42.17 -15.46 -0.38
N PRO A 15 -43.27 -15.93 -1.00
CA PRO A 15 -44.46 -16.32 -0.25
C PRO A 15 -44.05 -17.27 0.87
N GLU A 16 -44.52 -17.07 2.11
CA GLU A 16 -44.15 -17.94 3.24
C GLU A 16 -44.41 -19.41 2.90
N GLU A 17 -45.49 -19.67 2.17
CA GLU A 17 -45.87 -20.94 1.56
C GLU A 17 -44.75 -21.53 0.67
N ALA A 18 -44.09 -20.71 -0.16
CA ALA A 18 -42.99 -21.16 -1.02
C ALA A 18 -41.68 -21.44 -0.25
N ARG A 19 -41.48 -20.80 0.92
CA ARG A 19 -40.32 -21.08 1.79
C ARG A 19 -40.48 -22.41 2.53
N GLU A 20 -41.69 -22.75 2.95
CA GLU A 20 -41.95 -24.05 3.57
C GLU A 20 -41.76 -25.20 2.57
N LEU A 21 -42.27 -25.02 1.34
CA LEU A 21 -42.08 -25.98 0.26
C LEU A 21 -40.60 -26.14 -0.15
N ASP A 22 -39.77 -25.08 -0.12
CA ASP A 22 -38.33 -25.17 -0.37
C ASP A 22 -37.59 -25.98 0.71
N LYS A 23 -38.00 -25.85 1.98
CA LYS A 23 -37.47 -26.68 3.07
C LYS A 23 -37.84 -28.16 2.87
N GLU A 24 -39.08 -28.44 2.50
CA GLU A 24 -39.54 -29.79 2.20
C GLU A 24 -38.80 -30.38 0.99
N LEU A 25 -38.60 -29.60 -0.07
CA LEU A 25 -37.85 -29.99 -1.27
C LEU A 25 -36.40 -30.37 -0.92
N LYS A 26 -35.73 -29.61 -0.06
CA LYS A 26 -34.36 -29.93 0.40
C LYS A 26 -34.30 -31.25 1.15
N GLN A 27 -35.30 -31.53 1.98
CA GLN A 27 -35.39 -32.80 2.71
C GLN A 27 -35.63 -33.97 1.75
N ILE A 28 -36.60 -33.87 0.86
CA ILE A 28 -36.89 -34.91 -0.16
C ILE A 28 -35.70 -35.15 -1.08
N THR A 29 -34.96 -34.11 -1.46
CA THR A 29 -33.75 -34.25 -2.28
C THR A 29 -32.66 -35.04 -1.56
N LYS A 30 -32.52 -34.83 -0.24
CA LYS A 30 -31.57 -35.58 0.59
C LYS A 30 -32.00 -37.04 0.71
N ASP A 31 -33.27 -37.28 1.03
CA ASP A 31 -33.83 -38.63 1.21
C ASP A 31 -33.77 -39.45 -0.10
N LYS A 32 -33.99 -38.80 -1.26
CA LYS A 32 -33.84 -39.41 -2.58
C LYS A 32 -32.39 -39.83 -2.84
N ASN A 33 -31.43 -38.97 -2.54
CA ASN A 33 -30.01 -39.28 -2.71
C ASN A 33 -29.54 -40.42 -1.79
N GLU A 34 -30.13 -40.53 -0.59
CA GLU A 34 -29.91 -41.65 0.33
C GLU A 34 -30.54 -42.94 -0.20
N ALA A 35 -31.76 -42.90 -0.73
CA ALA A 35 -32.42 -44.06 -1.37
C ALA A 35 -31.64 -44.58 -2.59
N VAL A 36 -31.12 -43.68 -3.43
CA VAL A 36 -30.26 -44.04 -4.58
C VAL A 36 -28.96 -44.70 -4.12
N ARG A 37 -28.33 -44.19 -3.05
CA ARG A 37 -27.13 -44.80 -2.47
C ARG A 37 -27.41 -46.16 -1.84
N GLY A 38 -28.60 -46.34 -1.26
CA GLY A 38 -29.08 -47.60 -0.71
C GLY A 38 -29.59 -48.61 -1.75
N GLN A 39 -29.55 -48.26 -3.06
CA GLN A 39 -30.09 -49.06 -4.16
C GLN A 39 -31.60 -49.36 -4.06
N ASP A 40 -32.34 -48.55 -3.29
CA ASP A 40 -33.79 -48.61 -3.21
C ASP A 40 -34.40 -47.74 -4.32
N PHE A 41 -34.43 -48.30 -5.53
CA PHE A 41 -34.84 -47.58 -6.75
C PHE A 41 -36.34 -47.29 -6.82
N GLU A 42 -37.16 -48.06 -6.12
CA GLU A 42 -38.62 -47.86 -6.07
C GLU A 42 -38.94 -46.61 -5.24
N LYS A 43 -38.38 -46.53 -4.01
CA LYS A 43 -38.48 -45.33 -3.16
C LYS A 43 -37.83 -44.09 -3.78
N ALA A 44 -36.71 -44.26 -4.49
CA ALA A 44 -36.08 -43.17 -5.22
C ALA A 44 -36.96 -42.64 -6.37
N GLY A 45 -37.76 -43.50 -7.00
CA GLY A 45 -38.75 -43.13 -8.01
C GLY A 45 -39.86 -42.26 -7.43
N GLU A 46 -40.47 -42.69 -6.32
CA GLU A 46 -41.53 -41.93 -5.63
C GLU A 46 -41.04 -40.55 -5.16
N LEU A 47 -39.85 -40.49 -4.55
CA LEU A 47 -39.25 -39.24 -4.09
C LEU A 47 -38.90 -38.29 -5.24
N ARG A 48 -38.53 -38.82 -6.41
CA ARG A 48 -38.26 -38.02 -7.62
C ARG A 48 -39.54 -37.39 -8.15
N ASP A 49 -40.64 -38.13 -8.16
CA ASP A 49 -41.92 -37.63 -8.66
C ASP A 49 -42.49 -36.57 -7.70
N ARG A 50 -42.33 -36.77 -6.38
CA ARG A 50 -42.67 -35.76 -5.36
C ARG A 50 -41.78 -34.52 -5.43
N GLU A 51 -40.48 -34.68 -5.73
CA GLU A 51 -39.57 -33.56 -5.96
C GLU A 51 -40.01 -32.71 -7.18
N MET A 52 -40.44 -33.37 -8.27
CA MET A 52 -40.98 -32.66 -9.45
C MET A 52 -42.26 -31.91 -9.13
N GLU A 53 -43.16 -32.50 -8.34
CA GLU A 53 -44.40 -31.86 -7.91
C GLU A 53 -44.13 -30.61 -7.04
N LEU A 54 -43.25 -30.71 -6.04
CA LEU A 54 -42.88 -29.58 -5.19
C LEU A 54 -42.21 -28.46 -5.99
N LYS A 55 -41.34 -28.80 -6.96
CA LYS A 55 -40.74 -27.80 -7.86
C LYS A 55 -41.79 -27.08 -8.71
N ALA A 56 -42.79 -27.80 -9.21
CA ALA A 56 -43.88 -27.20 -9.96
C ALA A 56 -44.73 -26.26 -9.08
N GLN A 57 -45.03 -26.65 -7.84
CA GLN A 57 -45.78 -25.82 -6.89
C GLN A 57 -45.01 -24.55 -6.50
N ILE A 58 -43.71 -24.66 -6.19
CA ILE A 58 -42.85 -23.50 -5.91
C ILE A 58 -42.80 -22.55 -7.10
N THR A 59 -42.67 -23.07 -8.31
CA THR A 59 -42.63 -22.26 -9.54
C THR A 59 -43.95 -21.53 -9.75
N ALA A 60 -45.09 -22.21 -9.59
CA ALA A 60 -46.41 -21.60 -9.69
C ALA A 60 -46.67 -20.50 -8.65
N LEU A 61 -46.21 -20.69 -7.41
CA LEU A 61 -46.31 -19.68 -6.35
C LEU A 61 -45.41 -18.46 -6.61
N ILE A 62 -44.21 -18.68 -7.15
CA ILE A 62 -43.30 -17.61 -7.54
C ILE A 62 -43.86 -16.82 -8.74
N ASP A 63 -44.47 -17.50 -9.70
CA ASP A 63 -45.02 -16.81 -10.88
C ASP A 63 -46.31 -16.05 -10.52
N LYS A 64 -47.16 -16.61 -9.64
CA LYS A 64 -48.31 -15.89 -9.07
C LYS A 64 -47.89 -14.67 -8.25
N SER A 65 -46.80 -14.76 -7.48
CA SER A 65 -46.28 -13.62 -6.73
C SER A 65 -45.65 -12.57 -7.64
N LYS A 66 -45.00 -12.97 -8.75
CA LYS A 66 -44.50 -12.01 -9.77
C LYS A 66 -45.62 -11.29 -10.50
N GLU A 67 -46.74 -11.96 -10.79
CA GLU A 67 -47.92 -11.32 -11.39
C GLU A 67 -48.59 -10.33 -10.44
N MET A 68 -48.72 -10.68 -9.15
CA MET A 68 -49.19 -9.75 -8.11
C MET A 68 -48.25 -8.56 -7.92
N ASN A 69 -46.93 -8.79 -7.88
CA ASN A 69 -45.93 -7.72 -7.77
C ASN A 69 -45.95 -6.80 -9.01
N LYS A 70 -46.17 -7.33 -10.23
CA LYS A 70 -46.33 -6.50 -11.44
C LYS A 70 -47.55 -5.56 -11.35
N ALA A 71 -48.65 -6.02 -10.77
CA ALA A 71 -49.84 -5.19 -10.53
C ALA A 71 -49.61 -4.13 -9.43
N GLU A 72 -48.81 -4.44 -8.40
CA GLU A 72 -48.40 -3.49 -7.35
C GLU A 72 -47.34 -2.47 -7.86
N THR A 73 -46.53 -2.83 -8.87
CA THR A 73 -45.52 -1.91 -9.44
C THR A 73 -46.16 -0.77 -10.23
N GLU A 74 -47.38 -0.96 -10.77
CA GLU A 74 -48.17 0.09 -11.43
C GLU A 74 -48.82 1.08 -10.44
N SER A 75 -48.85 0.75 -9.13
CA SER A 75 -49.46 1.57 -8.07
C SER A 75 -48.45 2.30 -7.15
N GLY A 76 -47.15 2.22 -7.43
CA GLY A 76 -46.15 3.17 -6.93
C GLY A 76 -45.54 2.90 -5.55
N GLU A 77 -45.76 1.73 -4.94
CA GLU A 77 -45.05 1.34 -3.70
C GLU A 77 -43.95 0.30 -4.00
N THR A 78 -42.76 0.78 -4.35
CA THR A 78 -41.56 -0.08 -4.38
C THR A 78 -40.86 -0.05 -3.03
N GLY A 79 -40.76 -1.21 -2.36
CA GLY A 79 -39.85 -1.41 -1.23
C GLY A 79 -38.36 -1.23 -1.62
N PRO A 80 -37.45 -1.08 -0.65
CA PRO A 80 -36.05 -0.77 -0.93
C PRO A 80 -35.36 -1.92 -1.68
N MET A 81 -34.90 -1.64 -2.90
CA MET A 81 -34.09 -2.56 -3.70
C MET A 81 -32.60 -2.30 -3.47
N VAL A 82 -31.83 -3.38 -3.25
CA VAL A 82 -30.37 -3.31 -3.15
C VAL A 82 -29.79 -3.34 -4.56
N HIS A 83 -29.17 -2.25 -4.96
CA HIS A 83 -28.47 -2.07 -6.21
C HIS A 83 -26.99 -2.43 -6.08
N GLU A 84 -26.29 -2.54 -7.22
CA GLU A 84 -24.84 -2.78 -7.26
C GLU A 84 -24.08 -1.72 -6.44
N SER A 85 -24.54 -0.47 -6.49
CA SER A 85 -24.04 0.66 -5.71
C SER A 85 -24.11 0.44 -4.19
N ASP A 86 -25.16 -0.23 -3.70
CA ASP A 86 -25.37 -0.45 -2.27
C ASP A 86 -24.41 -1.52 -1.74
N ILE A 87 -24.21 -2.60 -2.51
CA ILE A 87 -23.22 -3.64 -2.19
C ILE A 87 -21.81 -3.05 -2.18
N GLN A 88 -21.51 -2.18 -3.15
CA GLN A 88 -20.19 -1.54 -3.26
C GLN A 88 -19.94 -0.54 -2.14
N HIS A 89 -20.94 0.25 -1.74
CA HIS A 89 -20.81 1.18 -0.61
C HIS A 89 -20.48 0.42 0.69
N ILE A 90 -21.14 -0.72 0.92
CA ILE A 90 -20.86 -1.59 2.06
C ILE A 90 -19.43 -2.14 2.00
N VAL A 91 -19.02 -2.71 0.85
CA VAL A 91 -17.67 -3.28 0.70
C VAL A 91 -16.60 -2.20 0.83
N SER A 92 -16.78 -1.04 0.22
CA SER A 92 -15.87 0.11 0.36
C SER A 92 -15.80 0.63 1.80
N SER A 93 -16.93 0.61 2.53
CA SER A 93 -16.96 1.01 3.94
C SER A 93 -16.22 0.01 4.84
N TRP A 94 -16.22 -1.28 4.50
CA TRP A 94 -15.50 -2.31 5.26
C TRP A 94 -14.02 -2.39 4.92
N THR A 95 -13.66 -2.23 3.65
CA THR A 95 -12.27 -2.33 3.18
C THR A 95 -11.52 -0.99 3.20
N GLY A 96 -12.25 0.12 3.30
CA GLY A 96 -11.70 1.47 3.11
C GLY A 96 -11.37 1.79 1.64
N ILE A 97 -11.72 0.91 0.70
CA ILE A 97 -11.21 0.95 -0.68
C ILE A 97 -12.38 0.85 -1.68
N PRO A 98 -12.58 1.87 -2.55
CA PRO A 98 -13.71 1.92 -3.47
C PRO A 98 -13.68 0.81 -4.54
N VAL A 99 -14.81 0.13 -4.68
CA VAL A 99 -14.98 -1.11 -5.49
C VAL A 99 -15.45 -0.84 -6.92
N GLU A 100 -15.71 0.42 -7.31
CA GLU A 100 -16.26 0.78 -8.64
C GLU A 100 -15.41 1.80 -9.43
N LYS A 101 -15.92 2.17 -10.63
CA LYS A 101 -15.42 3.23 -11.52
C LYS A 101 -14.95 4.44 -10.73
N VAL A 102 -13.83 5.02 -11.17
CA VAL A 102 -13.22 6.20 -10.54
C VAL A 102 -14.30 7.23 -10.24
N SER A 103 -14.65 7.41 -8.97
CA SER A 103 -15.61 8.45 -8.58
C SER A 103 -15.03 9.82 -8.97
N THR A 104 -15.84 10.87 -9.01
CA THR A 104 -15.31 12.22 -9.23
C THR A 104 -14.24 12.56 -8.19
N ASP A 105 -14.49 12.20 -6.92
CA ASP A 105 -13.56 12.43 -5.82
C ASP A 105 -12.27 11.61 -5.97
N GLU A 106 -12.37 10.37 -6.45
CA GLU A 106 -11.20 9.52 -6.70
C GLU A 106 -10.41 9.98 -7.94
N SER A 107 -11.11 10.47 -8.96
CA SER A 107 -10.51 11.00 -10.18
C SER A 107 -9.67 12.22 -9.83
N ASP A 108 -10.26 13.13 -9.05
CA ASP A 108 -9.58 14.32 -8.55
C ASP A 108 -8.39 13.98 -7.65
N LYS A 109 -8.54 12.98 -6.77
CA LYS A 109 -7.39 12.44 -6.01
C LYS A 109 -6.30 12.00 -6.96
N LEU A 110 -6.57 11.06 -7.87
CA LEU A 110 -5.58 10.50 -8.81
C LEU A 110 -4.94 11.54 -9.73
N LEU A 111 -5.66 12.61 -10.09
CA LEU A 111 -5.12 13.73 -10.85
C LEU A 111 -4.15 14.60 -10.03
N LYS A 112 -4.33 14.65 -8.70
CA LYS A 112 -3.48 15.35 -7.73
C LYS A 112 -2.51 14.41 -6.99
N MET A 113 -2.30 13.21 -7.52
CA MET A 113 -1.47 12.19 -6.90
C MET A 113 -0.03 12.68 -6.74
N GLU A 114 0.54 13.26 -7.79
CA GLU A 114 1.91 13.79 -7.76
C GLU A 114 2.08 14.85 -6.67
N GLU A 115 1.17 15.83 -6.59
CA GLU A 115 1.18 16.88 -5.57
C GLU A 115 1.12 16.29 -4.15
N THR A 116 0.25 15.28 -3.94
CA THR A 116 0.08 14.67 -2.62
C THR A 116 1.30 13.87 -2.21
N LEU A 117 1.90 13.12 -3.13
CA LEU A 117 3.12 12.36 -2.87
C LEU A 117 4.32 13.29 -2.58
N HIS A 118 4.40 14.43 -3.28
CA HIS A 118 5.47 15.42 -3.09
C HIS A 118 5.45 16.12 -1.73
N LYS A 119 4.34 16.08 -0.98
CA LYS A 119 4.31 16.58 0.40
C LYS A 119 5.21 15.79 1.36
N ARG A 120 5.55 14.55 1.01
CA ARG A 120 6.39 13.65 1.82
C ARG A 120 7.65 13.18 1.10
N VAL A 121 7.59 13.03 -0.22
CA VAL A 121 8.70 12.53 -1.03
C VAL A 121 9.35 13.68 -1.79
N ILE A 122 10.52 14.10 -1.30
CA ILE A 122 11.27 15.23 -1.82
C ILE A 122 12.35 14.77 -2.81
N GLY A 123 12.54 15.53 -3.89
CA GLY A 123 13.64 15.34 -4.84
C GLY A 123 13.54 14.12 -5.74
N GLN A 124 12.36 13.49 -5.87
CA GLN A 124 12.16 12.28 -6.68
C GLN A 124 11.00 12.44 -7.69
N ASP A 125 10.98 13.56 -8.41
CA ASP A 125 9.90 13.95 -9.33
C ASP A 125 9.62 12.90 -10.41
N GLU A 126 10.68 12.34 -11.00
CA GLU A 126 10.54 11.28 -12.00
C GLU A 126 9.89 10.01 -11.45
N ALA A 127 10.30 9.61 -10.24
CA ALA A 127 9.74 8.43 -9.58
C ALA A 127 8.25 8.64 -9.30
N VAL A 128 7.89 9.80 -8.73
CA VAL A 128 6.51 10.16 -8.42
C VAL A 128 5.65 10.21 -9.69
N LYS A 129 6.14 10.83 -10.77
CA LYS A 129 5.44 10.89 -12.07
C LYS A 129 5.24 9.49 -12.69
N ALA A 130 6.28 8.65 -12.68
CA ALA A 130 6.22 7.31 -13.26
C ALA A 130 5.20 6.42 -12.54
N ILE A 131 5.17 6.47 -11.20
CA ILE A 131 4.20 5.70 -10.40
C ILE A 131 2.79 6.23 -10.61
N SER A 132 2.59 7.54 -10.53
CA SER A 132 1.27 8.15 -10.69
C SER A 132 0.67 7.83 -12.05
N ARG A 133 1.49 7.82 -13.11
CA ARG A 133 1.09 7.36 -14.45
C ARG A 133 0.68 5.88 -14.47
N SER A 134 1.47 4.99 -13.88
CA SER A 134 1.16 3.56 -13.81
C SER A 134 -0.11 3.23 -13.03
N VAL A 135 -0.30 3.88 -11.87
CA VAL A 135 -1.49 3.72 -11.04
C VAL A 135 -2.73 4.24 -11.75
N ARG A 136 -2.65 5.40 -12.42
CA ARG A 136 -3.75 5.92 -13.26
C ARG A 136 -4.13 4.93 -14.36
N ARG A 137 -3.15 4.38 -15.11
CA ARG A 137 -3.41 3.37 -16.17
C ARG A 137 -4.14 2.14 -15.62
N ALA A 138 -3.73 1.65 -14.46
CA ALA A 138 -4.38 0.52 -13.82
C ALA A 138 -5.82 0.84 -13.44
N ARG A 139 -6.06 2.02 -12.86
CA ARG A 139 -7.38 2.42 -12.38
C ARG A 139 -8.39 2.69 -13.49
N VAL A 140 -7.96 3.18 -14.66
CA VAL A 140 -8.83 3.34 -15.83
C VAL A 140 -9.03 2.05 -16.63
N GLY A 141 -8.55 0.90 -16.13
CA GLY A 141 -8.76 -0.41 -16.77
C GLY A 141 -7.92 -0.64 -18.03
N LEU A 142 -6.87 0.17 -18.27
CA LEU A 142 -5.95 -0.03 -19.40
C LEU A 142 -4.90 -1.12 -19.13
N LYS A 143 -4.91 -1.71 -17.94
CA LYS A 143 -4.03 -2.81 -17.54
C LYS A 143 -4.76 -4.15 -17.60
N SER A 144 -4.01 -5.24 -17.83
CA SER A 144 -4.52 -6.61 -17.70
C SER A 144 -5.15 -6.85 -16.32
N PRO A 145 -6.39 -7.37 -16.23
CA PRO A 145 -7.08 -7.65 -14.98
C PRO A 145 -6.52 -8.87 -14.23
N ASN A 146 -5.61 -9.62 -14.86
CA ASN A 146 -4.98 -10.78 -14.25
C ASN A 146 -3.64 -10.46 -13.57
N ARG A 147 -3.22 -9.20 -13.54
CA ARG A 147 -1.96 -8.79 -12.92
C ARG A 147 -2.25 -7.93 -11.69
N PRO A 148 -1.27 -7.76 -10.76
CA PRO A 148 -1.37 -6.80 -9.66
C PRO A 148 -1.73 -5.40 -10.16
N ILE A 149 -2.14 -4.47 -9.30
CA ILE A 149 -2.49 -3.09 -9.70
C ILE A 149 -1.32 -2.44 -10.44
N ALA A 150 -0.13 -2.49 -9.84
CA ALA A 150 1.11 -2.07 -10.48
C ALA A 150 2.29 -2.85 -9.90
N SER A 151 3.35 -3.01 -10.68
CA SER A 151 4.60 -3.61 -10.22
C SER A 151 5.81 -2.74 -10.57
N PHE A 152 6.64 -2.46 -9.56
CA PHE A 152 7.77 -1.54 -9.67
C PHE A 152 9.04 -2.12 -9.06
N ILE A 153 10.18 -1.80 -9.66
CA ILE A 153 11.48 -1.93 -9.00
C ILE A 153 12.10 -0.55 -8.83
N PHE A 154 12.48 -0.23 -7.59
CA PHE A 154 13.10 1.01 -7.17
C PHE A 154 14.60 0.80 -7.03
N ALA A 155 15.38 1.31 -7.98
CA ALA A 155 16.83 1.23 -7.98
C ALA A 155 17.45 2.54 -7.49
N GLY A 156 18.42 2.47 -6.58
CA GLY A 156 19.19 3.63 -6.14
C GLY A 156 19.85 3.46 -4.77
N PRO A 157 20.65 4.44 -4.31
CA PRO A 157 21.35 4.36 -3.03
C PRO A 157 20.42 4.26 -1.82
N THR A 158 20.98 3.95 -0.66
CA THR A 158 20.21 3.95 0.59
C THR A 158 19.87 5.39 1.02
N GLY A 159 18.71 5.57 1.68
CA GLY A 159 18.34 6.86 2.26
C GLY A 159 17.87 7.94 1.28
N VAL A 160 17.59 7.59 0.02
CA VAL A 160 17.07 8.51 -1.02
C VAL A 160 15.53 8.56 -1.12
N GLY A 161 14.82 7.75 -0.33
CA GLY A 161 13.35 7.77 -0.26
C GLY A 161 12.60 6.58 -0.87
N LYS A 162 13.28 5.49 -1.27
CA LYS A 162 12.64 4.28 -1.84
C LYS A 162 11.51 3.72 -0.97
N SER A 163 11.80 3.43 0.29
CA SER A 163 10.82 2.88 1.24
C SER A 163 9.79 3.93 1.69
N GLU A 164 10.17 5.21 1.73
CA GLU A 164 9.26 6.31 2.09
C GLU A 164 8.18 6.51 1.02
N LEU A 165 8.54 6.41 -0.26
CA LEU A 165 7.58 6.44 -1.35
C LEU A 165 6.62 5.24 -1.28
N ALA A 166 7.10 4.04 -0.93
CA ALA A 166 6.24 2.88 -0.73
C ALA A 166 5.21 3.08 0.41
N LYS A 167 5.65 3.62 1.56
CA LYS A 167 4.76 3.96 2.68
C LYS A 167 3.74 5.03 2.30
N THR A 168 4.21 6.08 1.63
CA THR A 168 3.35 7.18 1.17
C THR A 168 2.29 6.66 0.20
N LEU A 169 2.65 5.74 -0.70
CA LEU A 169 1.70 5.08 -1.59
C LEU A 169 0.68 4.21 -0.84
N ALA A 170 1.11 3.48 0.20
CA ALA A 170 0.18 2.71 1.03
C ALA A 170 -0.85 3.61 1.71
N SER A 171 -0.38 4.69 2.33
CA SER A 171 -1.27 5.70 2.96
C SER A 171 -2.18 6.38 1.94
N TYR A 172 -1.65 6.78 0.79
CA TYR A 172 -2.39 7.49 -0.23
C TYR A 172 -3.45 6.61 -0.92
N TYR A 173 -3.07 5.40 -1.32
CA TYR A 173 -3.90 4.53 -2.16
C TYR A 173 -4.80 3.58 -1.36
N PHE A 174 -4.34 3.11 -0.20
CA PHE A 174 -5.07 2.18 0.67
C PHE A 174 -5.49 2.80 2.02
N GLY A 175 -5.25 4.10 2.21
CA GLY A 175 -5.71 4.87 3.38
C GLY A 175 -4.84 4.73 4.63
N SER A 176 -3.88 3.81 4.68
CA SER A 176 -3.02 3.60 5.85
C SER A 176 -1.62 3.10 5.47
N GLU A 177 -0.59 3.57 6.18
CA GLU A 177 0.76 2.99 6.07
C GLU A 177 0.80 1.52 6.50
N GLU A 178 -0.10 1.10 7.39
CA GLU A 178 -0.21 -0.30 7.83
C GLU A 178 -0.70 -1.24 6.71
N ALA A 179 -1.25 -0.70 5.63
CA ALA A 179 -1.56 -1.47 4.43
C ALA A 179 -0.29 -1.89 3.67
N MET A 180 0.90 -1.49 4.14
CA MET A 180 2.17 -1.97 3.60
C MET A 180 2.62 -3.27 4.30
N ILE A 181 2.69 -4.36 3.55
CA ILE A 181 3.34 -5.61 3.94
C ILE A 181 4.80 -5.50 3.52
N ARG A 182 5.73 -5.45 4.49
CA ARG A 182 7.17 -5.37 4.22
C ARG A 182 7.85 -6.71 4.47
N LEU A 183 8.67 -7.13 3.51
CA LEU A 183 9.49 -8.33 3.58
C LEU A 183 10.94 -7.94 3.27
N ASP A 184 11.86 -8.24 4.19
CA ASP A 184 13.29 -8.04 4.00
C ASP A 184 13.88 -9.28 3.30
N MET A 185 14.39 -9.10 2.08
CA MET A 185 14.90 -10.22 1.28
C MET A 185 16.21 -10.81 1.80
N SER A 186 16.88 -10.12 2.74
CA SER A 186 18.00 -10.68 3.48
C SER A 186 17.60 -11.86 4.37
N GLU A 187 16.33 -11.94 4.80
CA GLU A 187 15.82 -13.11 5.54
C GLU A 187 15.58 -14.33 4.63
N PHE A 188 15.55 -14.12 3.32
CA PHE A 188 15.21 -15.11 2.29
C PHE A 188 16.39 -15.44 1.37
N MET A 189 17.62 -15.29 1.87
CA MET A 189 18.86 -15.61 1.14
C MET A 189 19.06 -17.11 0.90
N GLU A 190 18.47 -17.96 1.74
CA GLU A 190 18.68 -19.41 1.73
C GLU A 190 17.43 -20.15 1.24
N ARG A 191 17.64 -21.23 0.49
CA ARG A 191 16.54 -22.00 -0.12
C ARG A 191 15.46 -22.43 0.87
N HIS A 192 15.86 -22.83 2.08
CA HIS A 192 14.90 -23.32 3.08
C HIS A 192 14.09 -22.18 3.71
N THR A 193 14.60 -20.94 3.77
CA THR A 193 13.83 -19.81 4.29
C THR A 193 12.79 -19.30 3.29
N VAL A 194 12.97 -19.53 1.98
CA VAL A 194 11.95 -19.25 0.95
C VAL A 194 10.63 -19.96 1.26
N SER A 195 10.67 -21.17 1.82
CA SER A 195 9.45 -21.89 2.23
C SER A 195 8.63 -21.11 3.27
N LYS A 196 9.25 -20.26 4.09
CA LYS A 196 8.51 -19.41 5.05
C LYS A 196 7.61 -18.38 4.37
N LEU A 197 7.86 -18.00 3.11
CA LEU A 197 7.00 -17.07 2.38
C LEU A 197 5.65 -17.69 1.98
N ILE A 198 5.67 -18.97 1.59
CA ILE A 198 4.50 -19.72 1.10
C ILE A 198 3.98 -20.78 2.08
N GLY A 199 4.72 -21.06 3.14
CA GLY A 199 4.47 -22.15 4.08
C GLY A 199 5.35 -23.36 3.79
N SER A 200 5.64 -24.13 4.82
CA SER A 200 6.36 -25.40 4.67
C SER A 200 5.43 -26.47 4.08
N PRO A 201 5.93 -27.43 3.27
CA PRO A 201 5.13 -28.55 2.80
C PRO A 201 4.83 -29.57 3.94
N PRO A 202 3.86 -30.49 3.74
CA PRO A 202 3.57 -31.53 4.73
C PRO A 202 4.83 -32.32 5.12
N GLY A 203 5.05 -32.49 6.43
CA GLY A 203 6.20 -33.22 6.97
C GLY A 203 7.44 -32.38 7.33
N TYR A 204 7.40 -31.06 7.11
CA TYR A 204 8.47 -30.14 7.50
C TYR A 204 8.09 -29.29 8.72
N VAL A 205 9.10 -28.83 9.47
CA VAL A 205 8.90 -27.89 10.60
C VAL A 205 8.24 -26.61 10.07
N GLY A 206 7.21 -26.11 10.77
CA GLY A 206 6.42 -24.96 10.33
C GLY A 206 5.29 -25.31 9.35
N TYR A 207 4.97 -26.59 9.10
CA TYR A 207 3.82 -26.97 8.26
C TYR A 207 2.48 -26.40 8.76
N THR A 208 2.29 -26.28 10.07
CA THR A 208 1.09 -25.68 10.65
C THR A 208 1.06 -24.17 10.46
N GLU A 209 2.23 -23.52 10.39
CA GLU A 209 2.38 -22.10 10.12
C GLU A 209 2.09 -21.83 8.64
N GLY A 210 1.22 -20.87 8.34
CA GLY A 210 1.00 -20.42 6.96
C GLY A 210 2.18 -19.60 6.46
N GLY A 211 2.28 -19.41 5.14
CA GLY A 211 3.32 -18.57 4.57
C GLY A 211 3.18 -17.12 4.98
N GLN A 212 4.28 -16.46 5.32
CA GLN A 212 4.29 -15.05 5.74
C GLN A 212 3.67 -14.14 4.67
N LEU A 213 4.03 -14.33 3.40
CA LEU A 213 3.50 -13.54 2.30
C LEU A 213 2.06 -13.95 1.97
N THR A 214 1.81 -15.24 1.82
CA THR A 214 0.48 -15.75 1.43
C THR A 214 -0.58 -15.44 2.48
N GLU A 215 -0.28 -15.60 3.77
CA GLU A 215 -1.22 -15.25 4.85
C GLU A 215 -1.41 -13.76 5.03
N ALA A 216 -0.35 -12.94 4.89
CA ALA A 216 -0.45 -11.49 5.00
C ALA A 216 -1.37 -10.91 3.91
N VAL A 217 -1.16 -11.32 2.65
CA VAL A 217 -2.01 -10.87 1.52
C VAL A 217 -3.41 -11.46 1.61
N ARG A 218 -3.56 -12.71 2.07
CA ARG A 218 -4.90 -13.28 2.30
C ARG A 218 -5.70 -12.50 3.36
N ARG A 219 -5.04 -12.00 4.40
CA ARG A 219 -5.67 -11.19 5.46
C ARG A 219 -5.94 -9.75 5.02
N ARG A 220 -5.04 -9.18 4.19
CA ARG A 220 -5.14 -7.83 3.63
C ARG A 220 -4.89 -7.88 2.11
N PRO A 221 -5.90 -8.23 1.29
CA PRO A 221 -5.74 -8.38 -0.16
C PRO A 221 -5.43 -7.07 -0.88
N TYR A 222 -5.78 -5.95 -0.25
CA TYR A 222 -5.49 -4.62 -0.71
C TYR A 222 -4.32 -4.05 0.08
N SER A 223 -3.14 -4.13 -0.50
CA SER A 223 -1.91 -3.80 0.20
C SER A 223 -0.81 -3.40 -0.76
N VAL A 224 0.13 -2.58 -0.27
CA VAL A 224 1.45 -2.47 -0.89
C VAL A 224 2.30 -3.62 -0.36
N VAL A 225 2.83 -4.47 -1.25
CA VAL A 225 3.80 -5.49 -0.87
C VAL A 225 5.19 -5.00 -1.24
N LEU A 226 5.99 -4.70 -0.23
CA LEU A 226 7.36 -4.20 -0.35
C LEU A 226 8.36 -5.33 -0.14
N PHE A 227 9.10 -5.69 -1.18
CA PHE A 227 10.26 -6.57 -1.12
C PHE A 227 11.53 -5.72 -1.05
N ASP A 228 12.08 -5.58 0.15
CA ASP A 228 13.25 -4.74 0.39
C ASP A 228 14.54 -5.50 0.05
N GLU A 229 15.49 -4.84 -0.60
CA GLU A 229 16.80 -5.39 -0.99
C GLU A 229 16.71 -6.68 -1.82
N ILE A 230 15.92 -6.65 -2.91
CA ILE A 230 15.60 -7.83 -3.72
C ILE A 230 16.84 -8.56 -4.29
N GLU A 231 17.97 -7.87 -4.45
CA GLU A 231 19.25 -8.48 -4.81
C GLU A 231 19.84 -9.43 -3.75
N LYS A 232 19.27 -9.50 -2.54
CA LYS A 232 19.69 -10.46 -1.52
C LYS A 232 18.88 -11.75 -1.58
N ALA A 233 17.74 -11.76 -2.25
CA ALA A 233 16.83 -12.90 -2.24
C ALA A 233 17.44 -14.13 -2.94
N HIS A 234 17.10 -15.31 -2.45
CA HIS A 234 17.39 -16.57 -3.13
C HIS A 234 16.68 -16.62 -4.51
N PRO A 235 17.28 -17.24 -5.55
CA PRO A 235 16.67 -17.39 -6.88
C PRO A 235 15.23 -17.93 -6.89
N ASP A 236 14.88 -18.84 -5.98
CA ASP A 236 13.53 -19.41 -5.88
C ASP A 236 12.44 -18.37 -5.53
N VAL A 237 12.81 -17.24 -4.90
CA VAL A 237 11.88 -16.13 -4.64
C VAL A 237 11.42 -15.50 -5.96
N PHE A 238 12.31 -15.37 -6.95
CA PHE A 238 11.97 -14.79 -8.25
C PHE A 238 10.99 -15.65 -9.03
N ASN A 239 11.06 -16.99 -8.90
CA ASN A 239 10.10 -17.90 -9.53
C ASN A 239 8.68 -17.66 -9.00
N MET A 240 8.56 -17.48 -7.68
CA MET A 240 7.28 -17.12 -7.07
C MET A 240 6.80 -15.74 -7.53
N MET A 241 7.71 -14.75 -7.60
CA MET A 241 7.37 -13.41 -8.08
C MET A 241 6.88 -13.41 -9.51
N LEU A 242 7.48 -14.20 -10.41
CA LEU A 242 6.99 -14.35 -11.79
C LEU A 242 5.53 -14.80 -11.80
N GLN A 243 5.17 -15.79 -10.98
CA GLN A 243 3.77 -16.23 -10.87
C GLN A 243 2.83 -15.08 -10.46
N ILE A 244 3.24 -14.27 -9.47
CA ILE A 244 2.45 -13.12 -9.01
C ILE A 244 2.36 -12.05 -10.10
N LEU A 245 3.47 -11.72 -10.77
CA LEU A 245 3.53 -10.66 -11.77
C LEU A 245 2.76 -11.00 -13.06
N GLU A 246 2.60 -12.28 -13.36
CA GLU A 246 1.93 -12.78 -14.56
C GLU A 246 0.45 -13.10 -14.34
N ASP A 247 0.16 -13.91 -13.32
CA ASP A 247 -1.18 -14.45 -13.06
C ASP A 247 -1.90 -13.73 -11.91
N GLY A 248 -1.22 -12.81 -11.20
CA GLY A 248 -1.82 -12.09 -10.08
C GLY A 248 -2.21 -13.03 -8.94
N ARG A 249 -1.55 -14.19 -8.82
CA ARG A 249 -1.86 -15.20 -7.81
C ARG A 249 -0.61 -15.93 -7.36
N LEU A 250 -0.66 -16.49 -6.16
CA LEU A 250 0.38 -17.36 -5.62
C LEU A 250 -0.28 -18.56 -4.95
N THR A 251 0.21 -19.76 -5.22
CA THR A 251 -0.28 -20.97 -4.55
C THR A 251 0.67 -21.33 -3.42
N ASP A 252 0.11 -21.50 -2.22
CA ASP A 252 0.85 -21.85 -1.03
C ASP A 252 1.22 -23.35 -0.99
N SER A 253 2.02 -23.77 -0.02
CA SER A 253 2.46 -25.18 0.10
C SER A 253 1.33 -26.17 0.41
N LYS A 254 0.15 -25.68 0.80
CA LYS A 254 -1.06 -26.47 1.10
C LYS A 254 -2.02 -26.48 -0.10
N GLY A 255 -1.63 -25.90 -1.24
CA GLY A 255 -2.45 -25.83 -2.44
C GLY A 255 -3.52 -24.72 -2.41
N ARG A 256 -3.47 -23.81 -1.44
CA ARG A 256 -4.39 -22.66 -1.36
C ARG A 256 -3.86 -21.55 -2.26
N THR A 257 -4.68 -21.07 -3.17
CA THR A 257 -4.35 -19.93 -4.05
C THR A 257 -4.76 -18.61 -3.40
N VAL A 258 -3.81 -17.67 -3.34
CA VAL A 258 -4.01 -16.30 -2.84
C VAL A 258 -3.99 -15.33 -4.01
N ASP A 259 -4.91 -14.36 -3.99
CA ASP A 259 -5.07 -13.33 -5.02
C ASP A 259 -4.21 -12.08 -4.70
N PHE A 260 -3.48 -11.61 -5.71
CA PHE A 260 -2.61 -10.44 -5.68
C PHE A 260 -3.07 -9.33 -6.64
N LYS A 261 -4.18 -9.51 -7.37
CA LYS A 261 -4.68 -8.53 -8.36
C LYS A 261 -4.95 -7.15 -7.74
N ASN A 262 -5.28 -7.11 -6.45
CA ASN A 262 -5.55 -5.89 -5.70
C ASN A 262 -4.32 -5.34 -4.95
N THR A 263 -3.11 -5.81 -5.27
CA THR A 263 -1.87 -5.37 -4.61
C THR A 263 -1.05 -4.43 -5.48
N LEU A 264 -0.28 -3.54 -4.83
CA LEU A 264 0.82 -2.81 -5.46
C LEU A 264 2.12 -3.52 -5.08
N LEU A 265 2.88 -4.02 -6.05
CA LEU A 265 4.16 -4.68 -5.79
C LEU A 265 5.31 -3.69 -5.96
N ILE A 266 6.12 -3.54 -4.92
CA ILE A 266 7.31 -2.70 -4.93
C ILE A 266 8.50 -3.55 -4.52
N MET A 267 9.55 -3.53 -5.31
CA MET A 267 10.85 -4.10 -4.96
C MET A 267 11.84 -2.98 -4.82
N THR A 268 12.65 -2.96 -3.76
CA THR A 268 13.79 -2.03 -3.69
C THR A 268 15.06 -2.77 -4.04
N SER A 269 15.97 -2.06 -4.71
CA SER A 269 17.30 -2.58 -5.00
C SER A 269 18.37 -1.51 -4.85
N ASN A 270 19.54 -1.91 -4.34
CA ASN A 270 20.72 -1.06 -4.31
C ASN A 270 21.64 -1.29 -5.55
N VAL A 271 21.25 -2.14 -6.50
CA VAL A 271 21.96 -2.26 -7.78
C VAL A 271 21.91 -0.91 -8.52
N GLY A 272 23.02 -0.50 -9.17
CA GLY A 272 23.12 0.83 -9.78
C GLY A 272 23.56 1.96 -8.83
N SER A 273 23.66 1.72 -7.51
CA SER A 273 23.99 2.79 -6.56
C SER A 273 25.33 3.46 -6.85
N SER A 274 26.35 2.68 -7.22
CA SER A 274 27.69 3.21 -7.50
C SER A 274 27.73 4.13 -8.73
N VAL A 275 26.87 3.87 -9.73
CA VAL A 275 26.72 4.71 -10.92
C VAL A 275 26.09 6.04 -10.55
N ILE A 276 25.05 5.99 -9.72
CA ILE A 276 24.31 7.16 -9.23
C ILE A 276 25.24 8.03 -8.35
N GLU A 277 26.02 7.41 -7.46
CA GLU A 277 26.99 8.10 -6.60
C GLU A 277 28.09 8.81 -7.37
N LYS A 278 28.53 8.25 -8.49
CA LYS A 278 29.55 8.86 -9.36
C LYS A 278 28.97 9.87 -10.36
N GLY A 279 27.66 10.18 -10.28
CA GLY A 279 26.99 11.08 -11.22
C GLY A 279 27.04 10.58 -12.67
N GLY A 280 27.11 9.26 -12.87
CA GLY A 280 27.23 8.62 -14.18
C GLY A 280 28.55 8.90 -14.91
N ARG A 281 29.54 9.53 -14.26
CA ARG A 281 30.83 9.85 -14.90
C ARG A 281 31.62 8.55 -15.18
N LYS A 282 31.88 8.26 -16.45
CA LYS A 282 32.95 7.32 -16.84
C LYS A 282 34.29 8.01 -16.58
N ILE A 283 35.23 7.30 -15.96
CA ILE A 283 36.62 7.73 -15.82
C ILE A 283 37.16 8.03 -17.24
N GLY A 284 37.45 9.29 -17.56
CA GLY A 284 38.19 9.67 -18.77
C GLY A 284 37.54 10.61 -19.80
N PHE A 285 36.33 11.12 -19.59
CA PHE A 285 35.75 12.16 -20.48
C PHE A 285 35.03 13.23 -19.66
N ASP A 286 35.72 14.37 -19.47
CA ASP A 286 35.10 15.61 -19.01
C ASP A 286 34.61 16.36 -20.24
N LEU A 287 33.29 16.41 -20.41
CA LEU A 287 32.66 17.39 -21.28
C LEU A 287 31.85 18.29 -20.36
N ASP A 288 32.40 19.47 -20.11
CA ASP A 288 31.65 20.64 -19.65
C ASP A 288 30.47 20.85 -20.59
N SER A 289 29.26 20.54 -20.13
CA SER A 289 28.06 21.16 -20.66
C SER A 289 26.93 21.04 -19.64
N ASP A 290 26.37 22.19 -19.34
CA ASP A 290 25.07 22.36 -18.71
C ASP A 290 24.03 21.49 -19.43
N GLU A 291 23.48 20.49 -18.73
CA GLU A 291 22.10 20.00 -18.89
C GLU A 291 21.86 18.94 -17.80
N LYS A 292 21.19 19.34 -16.70
CA LYS A 292 20.80 18.41 -15.62
C LYS A 292 19.96 17.22 -16.14
N ASP A 293 19.18 17.44 -17.20
CA ASP A 293 18.35 16.41 -17.83
C ASP A 293 19.15 15.38 -18.65
N SER A 294 20.20 15.81 -19.37
CA SER A 294 21.05 14.88 -20.13
C SER A 294 21.87 13.97 -19.21
N SER A 295 22.31 14.51 -18.06
CA SER A 295 23.02 13.76 -17.03
C SER A 295 22.16 12.68 -16.39
N TYR A 296 20.90 12.98 -16.06
CA TYR A 296 19.99 12.01 -15.48
C TYR A 296 19.60 10.90 -16.46
N GLY A 297 19.29 11.24 -17.72
CA GLY A 297 18.99 10.24 -18.76
C GLY A 297 20.14 9.25 -18.96
N ARG A 298 21.39 9.74 -18.88
CA ARG A 298 22.58 8.89 -18.90
C ARG A 298 22.69 7.99 -17.67
N ILE A 299 22.53 8.54 -16.46
CA ILE A 299 22.57 7.76 -15.20
C ILE A 299 21.51 6.66 -15.24
N LYS A 300 20.28 6.99 -15.61
CA LYS A 300 19.17 6.05 -15.74
C LYS A 300 19.51 4.91 -16.71
N SER A 301 20.10 5.24 -17.85
CA SER A 301 20.50 4.23 -18.84
C SER A 301 21.57 3.26 -18.30
N LEU A 302 22.58 3.79 -17.61
CA LEU A 302 23.63 2.99 -16.99
C LEU A 302 23.10 2.10 -15.84
N VAL A 303 22.20 2.64 -15.01
CA VAL A 303 21.55 1.85 -13.95
C VAL A 303 20.71 0.73 -14.55
N ILE A 304 19.95 1.00 -15.60
CA ILE A 304 19.16 -0.03 -16.30
C ILE A 304 20.07 -1.13 -16.88
N GLU A 305 21.26 -0.77 -17.37
CA GLU A 305 22.25 -1.75 -17.84
C GLU A 305 22.73 -2.65 -16.70
N GLU A 306 23.11 -2.10 -15.54
CA GLU A 306 23.49 -2.90 -14.36
C GLU A 306 22.34 -3.79 -13.88
N MET A 307 21.11 -3.27 -13.87
CA MET A 307 19.91 -4.05 -13.52
C MET A 307 19.70 -5.23 -14.46
N LYS A 308 19.92 -5.06 -15.77
CA LYS A 308 19.81 -6.13 -16.78
C LYS A 308 20.93 -7.16 -16.71
N GLN A 309 22.11 -6.76 -16.22
CA GLN A 309 23.22 -7.69 -15.98
C GLN A 309 22.96 -8.54 -14.74
N TYR A 310 22.39 -7.94 -13.69
CA TYR A 310 22.12 -8.61 -12.43
C TYR A 310 20.85 -9.48 -12.48
N PHE A 311 19.72 -8.90 -12.91
CA PHE A 311 18.43 -9.60 -12.98
C PHE A 311 18.21 -10.20 -14.37
N ARG A 312 17.56 -11.38 -14.41
CA ARG A 312 17.17 -12.01 -15.67
C ARG A 312 16.17 -11.13 -16.44
N PRO A 313 16.30 -10.97 -17.77
CA PRO A 313 15.37 -10.17 -18.56
C PRO A 313 13.91 -10.60 -18.42
N GLU A 314 13.65 -11.90 -18.23
CA GLU A 314 12.31 -12.43 -18.00
C GLU A 314 11.61 -11.74 -16.82
N PHE A 315 12.31 -11.57 -15.70
CA PHE A 315 11.79 -10.90 -14.51
C PHE A 315 11.54 -9.41 -14.75
N LEU A 316 12.54 -8.71 -15.31
CA LEU A 316 12.42 -7.25 -15.55
C LEU A 316 11.29 -6.92 -16.53
N ASN A 317 11.07 -7.75 -17.54
CA ASN A 317 10.01 -7.56 -18.54
C ASN A 317 8.59 -7.77 -17.98
N ARG A 318 8.45 -8.36 -16.77
CA ARG A 318 7.15 -8.50 -16.08
C ARG A 318 6.85 -7.35 -15.10
N LEU A 319 7.77 -6.41 -14.95
CA LEU A 319 7.55 -5.18 -14.19
C LEU A 319 6.89 -4.14 -15.08
N ASP A 320 6.04 -3.28 -14.51
CA ASP A 320 5.41 -2.22 -15.29
C ASP A 320 6.37 -1.04 -15.51
N GLU A 321 7.18 -0.69 -14.51
CA GLU A 321 8.21 0.36 -14.63
C GLU A 321 9.44 0.02 -13.76
N MET A 322 10.62 0.38 -14.27
CA MET A 322 11.85 0.46 -13.48
C MET A 322 12.10 1.92 -13.10
N ILE A 323 12.21 2.19 -11.81
CA ILE A 323 12.29 3.54 -11.26
C ILE A 323 13.67 3.76 -10.67
N VAL A 324 14.38 4.76 -11.18
CA VAL A 324 15.72 5.12 -10.72
C VAL A 324 15.60 6.33 -9.80
N PHE A 325 16.07 6.19 -8.57
CA PHE A 325 16.12 7.26 -7.59
C PHE A 325 17.45 7.99 -7.70
N ARG A 326 17.40 9.32 -7.68
CA ARG A 326 18.61 10.16 -7.71
C ARG A 326 19.12 10.44 -6.31
N GLN A 327 20.39 10.85 -6.21
CA GLN A 327 20.90 11.40 -4.97
C GLN A 327 20.13 12.67 -4.59
N LEU A 328 19.90 12.82 -3.29
CA LEU A 328 19.31 14.03 -2.72
C LEU A 328 20.37 15.13 -2.67
N THR A 329 19.99 16.33 -3.05
CA THR A 329 20.78 17.54 -2.83
C THR A 329 20.66 17.98 -1.37
N LYS A 330 21.62 18.80 -0.91
CA LYS A 330 21.57 19.38 0.44
C LYS A 330 20.29 20.20 0.69
N LEU A 331 19.78 20.89 -0.34
CA LEU A 331 18.52 21.64 -0.27
C LEU A 331 17.32 20.71 -0.09
N GLU A 332 17.25 19.62 -0.85
CA GLU A 332 16.21 18.60 -0.70
C GLU A 332 16.27 17.93 0.69
N VAL A 333 17.47 17.70 1.23
CA VAL A 333 17.62 17.19 2.60
C VAL A 333 17.17 18.20 3.65
N LYS A 334 17.32 19.51 3.41
CA LYS A 334 16.76 20.56 4.27
C LYS A 334 15.23 20.52 4.31
N GLU A 335 14.58 20.36 3.15
CA GLU A 335 13.12 20.20 3.09
C GLU A 335 12.65 18.91 3.80
N ILE A 336 13.39 17.81 3.69
CA ILE A 336 13.10 16.58 4.44
C ILE A 336 13.25 16.82 5.95
N ALA A 337 14.26 17.61 6.36
CA ALA A 337 14.45 17.97 7.77
C ALA A 337 13.26 18.76 8.31
N ASP A 338 12.74 19.72 7.53
CA ASP A 338 11.54 20.47 7.88
C ASP A 338 10.35 19.53 8.11
N ILE A 339 10.10 18.57 7.22
CA ILE A 339 9.00 17.58 7.38
C ILE A 339 9.17 16.79 8.67
N MET A 340 10.37 16.27 8.95
CA MET A 340 10.62 15.47 10.14
C MET A 340 10.52 16.28 11.43
N LEU A 341 10.91 17.56 11.40
CA LEU A 341 10.75 18.46 12.54
C LEU A 341 9.27 18.74 12.82
N GLN A 342 8.43 18.88 11.79
CA GLN A 342 6.98 19.02 11.97
C GLN A 342 6.36 17.81 12.69
N GLU A 343 6.87 16.59 12.46
CA GLU A 343 6.43 15.39 13.22
C GLU A 343 6.75 15.50 14.71
N VAL A 344 7.89 16.11 15.07
CA VAL A 344 8.25 16.40 16.46
C VAL A 344 7.33 17.48 17.03
N PHE A 345 7.08 18.55 16.27
CA PHE A 345 6.23 19.66 16.70
C PHE A 345 4.80 19.19 16.99
N ALA A 346 4.24 18.35 16.12
CA ALA A 346 2.92 17.76 16.32
C ALA A 346 2.85 16.93 17.62
N ARG A 347 3.89 16.15 17.93
CA ARG A 347 3.97 15.35 19.17
C ARG A 347 4.13 16.18 20.44
N LEU A 348 4.74 17.36 20.36
CA LEU A 348 4.87 18.25 21.52
C LEU A 348 3.63 19.12 21.70
N LYS A 349 2.96 19.48 20.61
CA LYS A 349 1.68 20.20 20.66
C LYS A 349 0.58 19.40 21.37
N THR A 350 0.59 18.07 21.30
CA THR A 350 -0.34 17.24 22.09
C THR A 350 -0.06 17.26 23.60
N LYS A 351 1.12 17.75 24.00
CA LYS A 351 1.50 18.04 25.39
C LYS A 351 1.40 19.53 25.73
N ASP A 352 0.68 20.30 24.90
CA ASP A 352 0.53 21.75 25.03
C ASP A 352 1.85 22.54 25.02
N ILE A 353 2.88 22.02 24.34
CA ILE A 353 4.17 22.71 24.17
C ILE A 353 4.28 23.19 22.72
N ASN A 354 4.40 24.51 22.53
CA ASN A 354 4.58 25.12 21.22
C ASN A 354 6.07 25.22 20.89
N LEU A 355 6.56 24.35 20.01
CA LEU A 355 7.96 24.32 19.62
C LEU A 355 8.20 25.05 18.29
N GLN A 356 9.23 25.88 18.26
CA GLN A 356 9.78 26.49 17.05
C GLN A 356 11.30 26.27 16.99
N VAL A 357 11.86 26.30 15.78
CA VAL A 357 13.31 26.18 15.56
C VAL A 357 13.79 27.29 14.65
N THR A 358 15.01 27.77 14.85
CA THR A 358 15.62 28.77 13.98
C THR A 358 16.16 28.16 12.69
N GLU A 359 16.41 28.99 11.67
CA GLU A 359 17.10 28.54 10.45
C GLU A 359 18.50 27.98 10.75
N LYS A 360 19.23 28.57 11.71
CA LYS A 360 20.55 28.08 12.13
C LYS A 360 20.49 26.67 12.71
N PHE A 361 19.47 26.40 13.54
CA PHE A 361 19.25 25.05 14.05
C PHE A 361 18.97 24.05 12.93
N LYS A 362 18.15 24.45 11.95
CA LYS A 362 17.86 23.59 10.79
C LYS A 362 19.11 23.31 9.96
N GLU A 363 19.93 24.31 9.71
CA GLU A 363 21.22 24.13 9.02
C GLU A 363 22.13 23.17 9.78
N ARG A 364 22.21 23.30 11.11
CA ARG A 364 22.97 22.38 11.96
C ARG A 364 22.47 20.94 11.86
N VAL A 365 21.15 20.73 11.87
CA VAL A 365 20.54 19.41 11.69
C VAL A 365 20.88 18.83 10.30
N VAL A 366 20.85 19.64 9.25
CA VAL A 366 21.20 19.20 7.88
C VAL A 366 22.68 18.88 7.75
N ASP A 367 23.56 19.69 8.34
CA ASP A 367 25.02 19.46 8.29
C ASP A 367 25.43 18.13 8.94
N GLU A 368 24.74 17.73 10.01
CA GLU A 368 24.95 16.43 10.65
C GLU A 368 24.15 15.29 9.97
N GLY A 369 22.99 15.62 9.43
CA GLY A 369 22.04 14.68 8.85
C GLY A 369 22.27 14.33 7.39
N TYR A 370 23.07 15.11 6.65
CA TYR A 370 23.34 14.91 5.23
C TYR A 370 24.64 14.15 5.00
N ASN A 371 24.54 13.02 4.29
CA ASN A 371 25.70 12.30 3.78
C ASN A 371 25.45 11.89 2.32
N PRO A 372 26.32 12.24 1.36
CA PRO A 372 26.12 11.87 -0.05
C PRO A 372 25.92 10.36 -0.30
N SER A 373 26.56 9.48 0.49
CA SER A 373 26.44 8.02 0.36
C SER A 373 25.21 7.44 1.05
N TYR A 374 24.72 8.09 2.11
CA TYR A 374 23.59 7.60 2.93
C TYR A 374 22.31 8.44 2.81
N GLY A 375 22.30 9.46 1.95
CA GLY A 375 21.19 10.38 1.74
C GLY A 375 20.74 11.04 3.05
N ALA A 376 19.42 11.05 3.28
CA ALA A 376 18.81 11.61 4.49
C ALA A 376 18.72 10.60 5.66
N ARG A 377 19.31 9.41 5.54
CA ARG A 377 19.23 8.37 6.59
C ARG A 377 19.75 8.82 7.96
N PRO A 378 20.86 9.59 8.07
CA PRO A 378 21.35 10.09 9.36
C PRO A 378 20.45 11.14 10.02
N LEU A 379 19.57 11.79 9.25
CA LEU A 379 18.78 12.95 9.68
C LEU A 379 17.89 12.67 10.90
N ARG A 380 17.28 11.48 10.97
CA ARG A 380 16.47 11.08 12.15
C ARG A 380 17.31 11.07 13.43
N ARG A 381 18.54 10.56 13.34
CA ARG A 381 19.46 10.51 14.48
C ARG A 381 19.94 11.91 14.87
N ALA A 382 20.21 12.77 13.89
CA ALA A 382 20.57 14.16 14.14
C ALA A 382 19.44 14.91 14.88
N ILE A 383 18.19 14.77 14.44
CA ILE A 383 17.03 15.37 15.12
C ILE A 383 16.86 14.80 16.53
N MET A 384 16.94 13.48 16.71
CA MET A 384 16.84 12.86 18.03
C MET A 384 17.90 13.42 18.99
N ARG A 385 19.17 13.44 18.57
CA ARG A 385 20.30 13.88 19.40
C ARG A 385 20.31 15.38 19.67
N LEU A 386 20.02 16.20 18.67
CA LEU A 386 20.10 17.65 18.77
C LEU A 386 18.84 18.24 19.40
N LEU A 387 17.67 17.72 19.05
CA LEU A 387 16.38 18.26 19.47
C LEU A 387 15.74 17.46 20.60
N GLU A 388 15.47 16.18 20.39
CA GLU A 388 14.67 15.38 21.33
C GLU A 388 15.39 15.19 22.66
N ASP A 389 16.68 14.86 22.65
CA ASP A 389 17.50 14.69 23.85
C ASP A 389 17.58 16.02 24.64
N SER A 390 17.88 17.13 23.96
CA SER A 390 17.97 18.47 24.57
C SER A 390 16.64 18.89 25.21
N LEU A 391 15.50 18.62 24.54
CA LEU A 391 14.18 18.95 25.08
C LEU A 391 13.80 18.02 26.25
N ALA A 392 14.16 16.74 26.17
CA ALA A 392 13.88 15.79 27.25
C ALA A 392 14.58 16.22 28.55
N GLU A 393 15.85 16.62 28.48
CA GLU A 393 16.58 17.15 29.64
C GLU A 393 15.89 18.39 30.24
N LYS A 394 15.45 19.33 29.40
CA LYS A 394 14.79 20.57 29.84
C LYS A 394 13.40 20.34 30.44
N ILE A 395 12.64 19.41 29.88
CA ILE A 395 11.32 19.01 30.42
C ILE A 395 11.51 18.29 31.77
N LEU A 396 12.44 17.34 31.86
CA LEU A 396 12.72 16.62 33.11
C LEU A 396 13.32 17.53 34.19
N GLY A 397 14.11 18.53 33.80
CA GLY A 397 14.62 19.57 34.69
C GLY A 397 13.56 20.59 35.14
N GLY A 398 12.35 20.55 34.56
CA GLY A 398 11.27 21.48 34.87
C GLY A 398 11.45 22.89 34.29
N GLU A 399 12.42 23.07 33.38
CA GLU A 399 12.66 24.33 32.67
C GLU A 399 11.66 24.58 31.53
N VAL A 400 11.06 23.50 30.99
CA VAL A 400 9.98 23.55 30.00
C VAL A 400 8.77 22.79 30.54
N LYS A 401 7.61 23.42 30.51
CA LYS A 401 6.35 22.92 31.06
C LYS A 401 5.23 22.96 30.01
N GLU A 402 4.12 22.31 30.34
CA GLU A 402 2.88 22.39 29.56
C GLU A 402 2.41 23.86 29.49
N GLY A 403 2.03 24.32 28.30
CA GLY A 403 1.65 25.70 28.00
C GLY A 403 2.79 26.58 27.46
N ASP A 404 4.04 26.12 27.55
CA ASP A 404 5.20 26.93 27.17
C ASP A 404 5.38 27.05 25.64
N SER A 405 6.00 28.16 25.24
CA SER A 405 6.49 28.37 23.87
C SER A 405 8.00 28.35 23.85
N VAL A 406 8.57 27.38 23.16
CA VAL A 406 9.99 27.07 23.15
C VAL A 406 10.59 27.34 21.77
N ILE A 407 11.71 28.04 21.74
CA ILE A 407 12.51 28.25 20.53
C ILE A 407 13.84 27.52 20.70
N VAL A 408 14.18 26.65 19.76
CA VAL A 408 15.48 25.96 19.74
C VAL A 408 16.38 26.60 18.71
N ASP A 409 17.57 27.00 19.16
CA ASP A 409 18.59 27.66 18.35
C ASP A 409 19.96 27.01 18.56
N VAL A 410 20.97 27.53 17.88
CA VAL A 410 22.37 27.12 18.00
C VAL A 410 23.22 28.32 18.37
N ASP A 411 24.04 28.17 19.40
CA ASP A 411 24.96 29.21 19.85
C ASP A 411 26.15 29.40 18.87
N PRO A 412 27.00 30.43 19.04
CA PRO A 412 28.17 30.64 18.18
C PRO A 412 29.19 29.49 18.20
N GLU A 413 29.17 28.63 19.21
CA GLU A 413 30.05 27.45 19.33
C GLU A 413 29.46 26.20 18.65
N GLY A 414 28.23 26.29 18.12
CA GLY A 414 27.56 25.16 17.47
C GLY A 414 26.81 24.24 18.43
N LYS A 415 26.57 24.65 19.68
CA LYS A 415 25.79 23.90 20.68
C LYS A 415 24.32 24.30 20.63
N VAL A 416 23.46 23.32 20.88
CA VAL A 416 22.00 23.53 20.91
C VAL A 416 21.63 24.28 22.17
N ILE A 417 20.82 25.32 22.01
CA ILE A 417 20.23 26.09 23.10
C ILE A 417 18.70 26.04 22.99
N VAL A 418 18.04 25.92 24.14
CA VAL A 418 16.59 25.88 24.26
C VAL A 418 16.17 27.14 25.01
N LEU A 419 15.44 28.02 24.33
CA LEU A 419 14.95 29.29 24.87
C LEU A 419 13.47 29.11 25.21
N ASN A 420 13.14 29.17 26.51
CA ASN A 420 11.75 29.18 26.95
C ASN A 420 11.25 30.63 27.01
N GLY A 421 10.22 30.95 26.21
CA GLY A 421 9.50 32.20 26.35
C GLY A 421 8.45 32.04 27.43
N GLU A 422 8.79 32.37 28.68
CA GLU A 422 7.78 32.50 29.74
C GLU A 422 6.67 33.44 29.25
N SER A 423 5.44 32.92 29.12
CA SER A 423 4.17 33.64 28.95
C SER A 423 4.31 35.12 28.51
N GLY A 424 4.69 35.34 27.26
CA GLY A 424 4.88 36.67 26.69
C GLY A 424 5.82 36.61 25.50
N LEU A 425 5.33 37.05 24.34
CA LEU A 425 6.08 37.16 23.08
C LEU A 425 7.53 37.63 23.31
N PRO A 426 8.56 36.87 22.91
CA PRO A 426 9.88 37.45 22.74
C PRO A 426 9.85 38.31 21.47
N GLU A 427 10.05 39.62 21.60
CA GLU A 427 10.33 40.48 20.45
C GLU A 427 11.57 39.94 19.73
N LEU A 428 11.40 39.63 18.44
CA LEU A 428 12.52 39.36 17.54
C LEU A 428 13.47 40.57 17.57
N PRO A 429 14.79 40.39 17.75
CA PRO A 429 15.72 41.51 17.70
C PRO A 429 15.67 42.16 16.31
N ALA A 430 15.38 43.46 16.28
CA ALA A 430 15.36 44.25 15.05
C ALA A 430 16.71 44.16 14.32
N PRO A 431 16.72 44.12 12.97
CA PRO A 431 17.95 44.06 12.21
C PRO A 431 18.78 45.33 12.50
N ALA A 432 20.05 45.13 12.85
CA ALA A 432 21.00 46.21 13.04
C ALA A 432 21.07 47.05 11.76
N VAL A 433 20.68 48.33 11.87
CA VAL A 433 20.88 49.33 10.82
C VAL A 433 22.38 49.54 10.69
N ALA A 434 22.94 49.12 9.55
CA ALA A 434 24.30 49.45 9.18
C ALA A 434 24.40 50.96 8.93
N VAL A 435 25.38 51.61 9.58
CA VAL A 435 25.85 52.97 9.29
C VAL A 435 27.02 52.90 8.33
#